data_AF-A0A7W0LY87-F1
#
_entry.id   AF-A0A7W0LY87-F1
#
_cell.length_a   1.000
_cell.length_b   1.000
_cell.length_c   1.000
_cell.angle_alpha   90.00
_cell.angle_beta   90.00
_cell.angle_gamma   90.00
#
_symmetry.space_group_name_H-M   'P 1'
#
loop_
_entity.id
_entity.type
_entity.pdbx_description
1 polymer ?
#
loop_
_entity_poly.entity_id
_entity_poly.type
_entity_poly.pdbx_seq_one_letter_code
_entity_poly.pdbx_strand_id
1 'polypeptide(L)'
;RSDDPGLLATAAAGLSHAQVELHSLDVRWEAGAGAVLARFGGQSAIEPARDAARVMGEQGLESEVAEDDGALWDAQRAAQRSPEGTVVKVSGLQSQTADLLHTARALEARVVGRAGLGLCWVTLPSERDAAEGVRSLRRVMAPSPCVVLDAPAGAREAVDVWGEPDPAALVLMRRVKERFDAAGVCAPGLFAGGL
;
A
#
# COMPACT_ATOMS: atom_id res chain seq x y z
N ARG A 1 -17.96 -2.08 0.99
CA ARG A 1 -17.60 -1.06 -0.01
C ARG A 1 -18.09 0.29 0.50
N SER A 2 -17.39 1.37 0.16
CA SER A 2 -17.78 2.75 0.50
C SER A 2 -16.96 3.74 -0.34
N ASP A 3 -17.50 4.94 -0.54
CA ASP A 3 -16.79 6.11 -1.08
C ASP A 3 -16.17 7.00 0.01
N ASP A 4 -16.25 6.59 1.28
CA ASP A 4 -15.65 7.25 2.43
C ASP A 4 -14.36 6.53 2.87
N PRO A 5 -13.18 7.15 2.67
CA PRO A 5 -11.90 6.65 3.17
C PRO A 5 -11.87 6.32 4.68
N GLY A 6 -12.58 7.10 5.50
CA GLY A 6 -12.63 6.94 6.95
C GLY A 6 -13.39 5.68 7.38
N LEU A 7 -14.51 5.37 6.72
CA LEU A 7 -15.26 4.13 6.97
C LEU A 7 -14.43 2.89 6.60
N LEU A 8 -13.74 2.94 5.46
CA LEU A 8 -12.86 1.86 5.02
C LEU A 8 -11.73 1.62 6.03
N ALA A 9 -11.08 2.69 6.51
CA ALA A 9 -10.01 2.60 7.49
C ALA A 9 -10.52 2.06 8.84
N THR A 10 -11.67 2.53 9.32
CA THR A 10 -12.27 2.09 10.58
C THR A 10 -12.63 0.62 10.55
N ALA A 11 -13.27 0.15 9.47
CA ALA A 11 -13.61 -1.25 9.33
C ALA A 11 -12.38 -2.16 9.19
N ALA A 12 -11.36 -1.73 8.45
CA ALA A 12 -10.10 -2.47 8.33
C ALA A 12 -9.39 -2.60 9.69
N ALA A 13 -9.35 -1.52 10.49
CA ALA A 13 -8.81 -1.56 11.85
C ALA A 13 -9.66 -2.46 12.76
N GLY A 14 -10.99 -2.35 12.69
CA GLY A 14 -11.92 -3.19 13.47
C GLY A 14 -11.70 -4.68 13.22
N LEU A 15 -11.52 -5.09 11.97
CA LEU A 15 -11.22 -6.48 11.62
C LEU A 15 -9.79 -6.90 11.97
N SER A 16 -8.81 -6.00 11.85
CA SER A 16 -7.42 -6.28 12.25
C SER A 16 -7.30 -6.60 13.75
N HIS A 17 -8.22 -6.05 14.56
CA HIS A 17 -8.28 -6.27 15.99
C HIS A 17 -9.37 -7.25 16.43
N ALA A 18 -10.16 -7.76 15.48
CA ALA A 18 -11.12 -8.81 15.76
C ALA A 18 -10.37 -10.14 16.00
N GLN A 19 -10.78 -10.89 17.01
CA GLN A 19 -10.24 -12.22 17.31
C GLN A 19 -10.78 -13.26 16.32
N VAL A 20 -10.48 -13.08 15.03
CA VAL A 20 -10.95 -13.93 13.93
C VAL A 20 -9.76 -14.45 13.12
N GLU A 21 -9.83 -15.71 12.68
CA GLU A 21 -8.77 -16.37 11.92
C GLU A 21 -8.83 -16.01 10.43
N LEU A 22 -8.43 -14.78 10.11
CA LEU A 22 -8.34 -14.29 8.74
C LEU A 22 -7.15 -14.92 8.00
N HIS A 23 -7.38 -15.43 6.80
CA HIS A 23 -6.29 -15.76 5.87
C HIS A 23 -5.67 -14.49 5.27
N SER A 24 -6.50 -13.50 4.95
CA SER A 24 -6.07 -12.23 4.36
C SER A 24 -6.98 -11.09 4.78
N LEU A 25 -6.41 -9.89 4.94
CA LEU A 25 -7.14 -8.64 5.16
C LEU A 25 -6.51 -7.52 4.34
N ASP A 26 -7.26 -7.05 3.36
CA ASP A 26 -6.80 -6.11 2.34
C ASP A 26 -7.72 -4.88 2.25
N VAL A 27 -7.18 -3.82 1.66
CA VAL A 27 -7.94 -2.62 1.28
C VAL A 27 -7.67 -2.30 -0.18
N ARG A 28 -8.66 -1.72 -0.87
CA ARG A 28 -8.50 -1.16 -2.22
C ARG A 28 -9.25 0.15 -2.36
N TRP A 29 -8.74 1.02 -3.23
CA TRP A 29 -9.34 2.30 -3.59
C TRP A 29 -9.07 2.62 -5.04
N GLU A 30 -10.08 3.04 -5.78
CA GLU A 30 -9.98 3.44 -7.18
C GLU A 30 -11.22 4.22 -7.59
N ALA A 31 -11.07 5.20 -8.49
CA ALA A 31 -12.19 5.93 -9.10
C ALA A 31 -13.23 6.47 -8.07
N GLY A 32 -12.76 6.95 -6.92
CA GLY A 32 -13.58 7.58 -5.88
C GLY A 32 -14.28 6.62 -4.92
N ALA A 33 -14.06 5.31 -5.03
CA ALA A 33 -14.62 4.32 -4.11
C ALA A 33 -13.58 3.27 -3.69
N GLY A 34 -13.88 2.55 -2.61
CA GLY A 34 -13.02 1.50 -2.10
C GLY A 34 -13.75 0.35 -1.43
N ALA A 35 -12.95 -0.63 -1.01
CA ALA A 35 -13.42 -1.82 -0.31
C ALA A 35 -12.39 -2.32 0.68
N VAL A 36 -12.87 -2.87 1.79
CA VAL A 36 -12.10 -3.76 2.67
C VAL A 36 -12.42 -5.19 2.25
N LEU A 37 -11.40 -6.02 2.11
CA LEU A 37 -11.50 -7.41 1.69
C LEU A 37 -11.01 -8.31 2.81
N ALA A 38 -11.82 -9.26 3.25
CA ALA A 38 -11.47 -10.25 4.28
C ALA A 38 -11.59 -11.65 3.68
N ARG A 39 -10.54 -12.47 3.77
CA ARG A 39 -10.54 -13.85 3.29
C ARG A 39 -10.51 -14.83 4.44
N PHE A 40 -11.33 -15.86 4.33
CA PHE A 40 -11.38 -17.01 5.23
C PHE A 40 -11.17 -18.28 4.42
N GLY A 41 -10.63 -19.33 5.04
CA GLY A 41 -10.47 -20.63 4.39
C GLY A 41 -10.79 -21.76 5.36
N GLY A 42 -10.92 -22.96 4.80
CA GLY A 42 -11.32 -24.15 5.56
C GLY A 42 -12.80 -24.52 5.36
N GLN A 43 -13.20 -25.64 5.96
CA GLN A 43 -14.53 -26.23 5.77
C GLN A 43 -15.66 -25.42 6.39
N SER A 44 -15.36 -24.57 7.37
CA SER A 44 -16.32 -23.70 8.08
C SER A 44 -16.04 -22.21 7.83
N ALA A 45 -15.54 -21.85 6.64
CA ALA A 45 -15.16 -20.47 6.32
C ALA A 45 -16.36 -19.52 6.19
N ILE A 46 -17.58 -20.06 5.97
CA ILE A 46 -18.76 -19.26 5.67
C ILE A 46 -19.30 -18.51 6.89
N GLU A 47 -19.33 -19.13 8.08
CA GLU A 47 -19.79 -18.45 9.30
C GLU A 47 -18.88 -17.27 9.69
N PRO A 48 -17.54 -17.43 9.80
CA PRO A 48 -16.64 -16.32 10.07
C PRO A 48 -16.71 -15.20 9.00
N ALA A 49 -16.91 -15.57 7.73
CA ALA A 49 -17.09 -14.58 6.66
C ALA A 49 -18.37 -13.75 6.84
N ARG A 50 -19.48 -14.38 7.27
CA ARG A 50 -20.73 -13.68 7.58
C ARG A 50 -20.58 -12.78 8.81
N ASP A 51 -19.87 -13.23 9.83
CA ASP A 51 -19.58 -12.40 11.01
C ASP A 51 -18.74 -11.18 10.66
N ALA A 52 -17.70 -11.34 9.84
CA ALA A 52 -16.90 -10.23 9.34
C ALA A 52 -17.73 -9.26 8.48
N ALA A 53 -18.60 -9.78 7.60
CA ALA A 53 -19.51 -8.97 6.79
C ALA A 53 -20.49 -8.16 7.66
N ARG A 54 -21.00 -8.74 8.75
CA ARG A 54 -21.83 -8.04 9.74
C ARG A 54 -21.05 -6.93 10.44
N VAL A 55 -19.83 -7.21 10.92
CA VAL A 55 -18.96 -6.19 11.54
C VAL A 55 -18.69 -5.04 10.57
N MET A 56 -18.37 -5.32 9.31
CA MET A 56 -18.21 -4.29 8.27
C MET A 56 -19.51 -3.48 8.07
N GLY A 57 -20.66 -4.16 8.04
CA GLY A 57 -21.97 -3.51 7.89
C GLY A 57 -22.35 -2.60 9.06
N GLU A 58 -22.00 -2.99 10.29
CA GLU A 58 -22.17 -2.16 11.50
C GLU A 58 -21.33 -0.88 11.45
N GLN A 59 -20.22 -0.90 10.70
CA GLN A 59 -19.39 0.28 10.40
C GLN A 59 -19.88 1.08 9.17
N GLY A 60 -21.04 0.73 8.60
CA GLY A 60 -21.65 1.46 7.48
C GLY A 60 -21.11 1.07 6.10
N LEU A 61 -20.40 -0.06 5.97
CA LEU A 61 -20.00 -0.58 4.65
C LEU A 61 -21.11 -1.39 4.00
N GLU A 62 -21.21 -1.29 2.68
CA GLU A 62 -21.95 -2.27 1.88
C GLU A 62 -21.16 -3.60 1.84
N SER A 63 -21.71 -4.66 2.43
CA SER A 63 -21.00 -5.92 2.63
C SER A 63 -21.66 -7.08 1.90
N GLU A 64 -20.85 -7.91 1.25
CA GLU A 64 -21.27 -9.15 0.60
C GLU A 64 -20.27 -10.27 0.93
N VAL A 65 -20.73 -11.52 0.88
CA VAL A 65 -19.88 -12.70 1.01
C VAL A 65 -19.85 -13.40 -0.34
N ALA A 66 -18.64 -13.66 -0.86
CA ALA A 66 -18.43 -14.35 -2.12
C ALA A 66 -17.58 -15.60 -1.89
N GLU A 67 -18.00 -16.73 -2.48
CA GLU A 67 -17.26 -18.00 -2.40
C GLU A 67 -16.23 -18.12 -3.54
N ASP A 68 -16.55 -17.65 -4.75
CA ASP A 68 -15.61 -17.59 -5.88
C ASP A 68 -14.85 -16.26 -5.87
N ASP A 69 -13.79 -16.21 -5.07
CA ASP A 69 -13.00 -15.00 -4.81
C ASP A 69 -11.65 -14.96 -5.55
N GLY A 70 -11.32 -16.00 -6.32
CA GLY A 70 -9.99 -16.18 -6.92
C GLY A 70 -9.55 -15.00 -7.77
N ALA A 71 -10.40 -14.60 -8.72
CA ALA A 71 -10.15 -13.49 -9.63
C ALA A 71 -9.99 -12.15 -8.88
N LEU A 72 -10.75 -11.92 -7.82
CA LEU A 72 -10.66 -10.71 -6.99
C LEU A 72 -9.28 -10.63 -6.32
N TRP A 73 -8.82 -11.73 -5.73
CA TRP A 73 -7.52 -11.78 -5.06
C TRP A 73 -6.33 -11.76 -6.04
N ASP A 74 -6.49 -12.33 -7.23
CA ASP A 74 -5.51 -12.19 -8.31
C ASP A 74 -5.37 -10.74 -8.78
N ALA A 75 -6.51 -10.05 -9.00
CA ALA A 75 -6.51 -8.63 -9.36
C ALA A 75 -5.85 -7.77 -8.27
N GLN A 76 -6.15 -8.06 -6.99
CA GLN A 76 -5.56 -7.38 -5.84
C GLN A 76 -4.03 -7.56 -5.78
N ARG A 77 -3.51 -8.74 -6.12
CA ARG A 77 -2.06 -9.00 -6.22
C ARG A 77 -1.43 -8.31 -7.42
N ALA A 78 -2.04 -8.43 -8.59
CA ALA A 78 -1.53 -7.85 -9.83
C ALA A 78 -1.41 -6.32 -9.74
N ALA A 79 -2.36 -5.67 -9.06
CA ALA A 79 -2.40 -4.22 -8.89
C ALA A 79 -1.26 -3.64 -8.02
N GLN A 80 -0.43 -4.47 -7.39
CA GLN A 80 0.76 -4.02 -6.65
C GLN A 80 1.91 -3.56 -7.55
N ARG A 81 1.80 -3.82 -8.85
CA ARG A 81 2.77 -3.41 -9.88
C ARG A 81 2.04 -2.72 -11.02
N SER A 82 2.77 -1.91 -11.76
CA SER A 82 2.26 -1.32 -13.00
C SER A 82 3.39 -1.07 -13.98
N PRO A 83 3.34 -1.61 -15.21
CA PRO A 83 4.34 -1.30 -16.23
C PRO A 83 4.19 0.14 -16.77
N GLU A 84 2.99 0.71 -16.68
CA GLU A 84 2.64 2.01 -17.28
C GLU A 84 2.51 3.13 -16.24
N GLY A 85 2.34 2.79 -14.96
CA GLY A 85 2.13 3.75 -13.88
C GLY A 85 3.32 3.88 -12.93
N THR A 86 3.36 4.98 -12.17
CA THR A 86 4.31 5.12 -11.06
C THR A 86 3.70 4.48 -9.81
N VAL A 87 4.33 3.40 -9.32
CA VAL A 87 3.88 2.67 -8.12
C VAL A 87 4.75 3.03 -6.93
N VAL A 88 4.13 3.57 -5.89
CA VAL A 88 4.78 3.88 -4.61
C VAL A 88 4.33 2.85 -3.57
N LYS A 89 5.29 2.09 -3.03
CA LYS A 89 5.06 1.26 -1.85
C LYS A 89 5.18 2.12 -0.60
N VAL A 90 4.10 2.16 0.16
CA VAL A 90 4.04 2.82 1.47
C VAL A 90 4.06 1.75 2.55
N SER A 91 5.07 1.81 3.42
CA SER A 91 5.20 0.94 4.58
C SER A 91 4.75 1.70 5.83
N GLY A 92 3.44 1.83 6.03
CA GLY A 92 2.84 2.61 7.11
C GLY A 92 2.32 1.78 8.29
N LEU A 93 1.51 2.43 9.11
CA LEU A 93 0.74 1.82 10.19
C LEU A 93 -0.73 1.66 9.76
N GLN A 94 -1.43 0.72 10.39
CA GLN A 94 -2.88 0.53 10.17
C GLN A 94 -3.66 1.82 10.41
N SER A 95 -3.28 2.60 11.43
CA SER A 95 -3.92 3.87 11.79
C SER A 95 -3.77 4.96 10.73
N GLN A 96 -2.79 4.86 9.82
CA GLN A 96 -2.58 5.83 8.74
C GLN A 96 -3.40 5.51 7.48
N THR A 97 -4.19 4.43 7.48
CA THR A 97 -4.97 4.01 6.30
C THR A 97 -5.93 5.11 5.83
N ALA A 98 -6.58 5.82 6.75
CA ALA A 98 -7.49 6.91 6.39
C ALA A 98 -6.76 8.03 5.65
N ASP A 99 -5.63 8.50 6.18
CA ASP A 99 -4.84 9.58 5.58
C ASP A 99 -4.30 9.18 4.20
N LEU A 100 -3.85 7.93 4.06
CA LEU A 100 -3.40 7.39 2.79
C LEU A 100 -4.52 7.36 1.74
N LEU A 101 -5.72 6.89 2.11
CA LEU A 101 -6.86 6.83 1.20
C LEU A 101 -7.40 8.22 0.83
N HIS A 102 -7.41 9.18 1.76
CA HIS A 102 -7.73 10.58 1.43
C HIS A 102 -6.71 11.17 0.45
N THR A 103 -5.42 10.90 0.66
CA THR A 103 -4.35 11.36 -0.24
C THR A 103 -4.50 10.71 -1.62
N ALA A 104 -4.80 9.41 -1.67
CA ALA A 104 -5.06 8.72 -2.94
C ALA A 104 -6.27 9.29 -3.68
N ARG A 105 -7.36 9.62 -2.96
CA ARG A 105 -8.52 10.32 -3.53
C ARG A 105 -8.13 11.67 -4.14
N ALA A 106 -7.34 12.48 -3.43
CA ALA A 106 -6.92 13.80 -3.90
C ALA A 106 -5.97 13.72 -5.11
N LEU A 107 -5.18 12.66 -5.22
CA LEU A 107 -4.26 12.39 -6.33
C LEU A 107 -4.90 11.59 -7.47
N GLU A 108 -6.18 11.25 -7.37
CA GLU A 108 -6.86 10.32 -8.28
C GLU A 108 -6.09 8.98 -8.46
N ALA A 109 -5.40 8.56 -7.41
CA ALA A 109 -4.54 7.39 -7.40
C ALA A 109 -5.32 6.13 -7.05
N ARG A 110 -4.86 5.00 -7.60
CA ARG A 110 -5.34 3.67 -7.23
C ARG A 110 -4.53 3.15 -6.04
N VAL A 111 -5.19 2.49 -5.10
CA VAL A 111 -4.55 1.80 -3.96
C VAL A 111 -4.96 0.35 -3.93
N VAL A 112 -3.99 -0.52 -3.70
CA VAL A 112 -4.22 -1.84 -3.09
C VAL A 112 -3.32 -1.97 -1.86
N GLY A 113 -3.76 -2.65 -0.82
CA GLY A 113 -2.98 -2.76 0.41
C GLY A 113 -3.30 -4.00 1.23
N ARG A 114 -2.31 -4.46 1.99
CA ARG A 114 -2.47 -5.43 3.08
C ARG A 114 -2.81 -4.63 4.33
N ALA A 115 -4.11 -4.45 4.58
CA ALA A 115 -4.59 -3.53 5.59
C ALA A 115 -4.10 -3.92 6.99
N GLY A 116 -4.12 -5.21 7.32
CA GLY A 116 -3.60 -5.71 8.60
C GLY A 116 -2.09 -5.51 8.81
N LEU A 117 -1.32 -5.19 7.77
CA LEU A 117 0.12 -4.95 7.85
C LEU A 117 0.50 -3.48 7.69
N GLY A 118 -0.46 -2.59 7.40
CA GLY A 118 -0.17 -1.18 7.07
C GLY A 118 0.62 -1.00 5.76
N LEU A 119 0.65 -2.02 4.89
CA LEU A 119 1.38 -1.98 3.62
C LEU A 119 0.43 -1.62 2.48
N CYS A 120 0.73 -0.56 1.73
CA CYS A 120 -0.06 -0.13 0.59
C CYS A 120 0.81 0.11 -0.64
N TRP A 121 0.23 -0.11 -1.82
CA TRP A 121 0.79 0.21 -3.13
C TRP A 121 -0.12 1.24 -3.79
N VAL A 122 0.41 2.44 -4.00
CA VAL A 122 -0.30 3.56 -4.61
C VAL A 122 0.17 3.71 -6.04
N THR A 123 -0.72 3.55 -7.02
CA THR A 123 -0.44 3.78 -8.44
C THR A 123 -0.91 5.18 -8.82
N LEU A 124 0.02 6.06 -9.19
CA LEU A 124 -0.28 7.41 -9.66
C LEU A 124 -0.72 7.38 -11.15
N PRO A 125 -1.75 8.16 -11.54
CA PRO A 125 -2.34 8.06 -12.88
C PRO A 125 -1.54 8.78 -13.98
N SER A 126 -0.72 9.77 -13.62
CA SER A 126 -0.02 10.65 -14.55
C SER A 126 1.50 10.57 -14.37
N GLU A 127 2.22 10.36 -15.47
CA GLU A 127 3.69 10.42 -15.50
C GLU A 127 4.20 11.84 -15.17
N ARG A 128 3.50 12.88 -15.67
CA ARG A 128 3.91 14.28 -15.48
C ARG A 128 3.86 14.71 -14.02
N ASP A 129 2.89 14.19 -13.27
CA ASP A 129 2.64 14.58 -11.88
C ASP A 129 3.26 13.60 -10.87
N ALA A 130 3.96 12.57 -11.34
CA ALA A 130 4.54 11.51 -10.52
C ALA A 130 5.43 12.08 -9.39
N ALA A 131 6.28 13.07 -9.70
CA ALA A 131 7.17 13.70 -8.71
C ALA A 131 6.42 14.46 -7.60
N GLU A 132 5.34 15.18 -7.93
CA GLU A 132 4.52 15.85 -6.92
C GLU A 132 3.69 14.84 -6.13
N GLY A 133 3.12 13.82 -6.78
CA GLY A 133 2.37 12.76 -6.12
C GLY A 133 3.23 11.99 -5.10
N VAL A 134 4.47 11.63 -5.47
CA VAL A 134 5.43 10.97 -4.57
C VAL A 134 5.80 11.89 -3.39
N ARG A 135 6.05 13.19 -3.65
CA ARG A 135 6.35 14.17 -2.59
C ARG A 135 5.16 14.36 -1.64
N SER A 136 3.95 14.38 -2.16
CA SER A 136 2.71 14.50 -1.38
C SER A 136 2.50 13.27 -0.49
N LEU A 137 2.66 12.06 -1.04
CA LEU A 137 2.61 10.81 -0.27
C LEU A 137 3.66 10.82 0.84
N ARG A 138 4.92 11.17 0.56
CA ARG A 138 5.98 11.23 1.57
C ARG A 138 5.67 12.22 2.70
N ARG A 139 5.11 13.39 2.36
CA ARG A 139 4.76 14.41 3.36
C ARG A 139 3.66 13.92 4.30
N VAL A 140 2.59 13.34 3.76
CA VAL A 140 1.45 12.86 4.55
C VAL A 140 1.83 11.63 5.36
N MET A 141 2.61 10.73 4.77
CA MET A 141 2.92 9.44 5.40
C MET A 141 4.10 9.49 6.36
N ALA A 142 4.86 10.59 6.42
CA ALA A 142 6.01 10.72 7.30
C ALA A 142 5.68 10.33 8.77
N PRO A 143 6.56 9.59 9.47
CA PRO A 143 7.89 9.14 9.04
C PRO A 143 7.89 7.81 8.26
N SER A 144 6.73 7.30 7.83
CA SER A 144 6.61 5.99 7.19
C SER A 144 7.31 5.95 5.82
N PRO A 145 8.09 4.90 5.51
CA PRO A 145 8.79 4.80 4.24
C PRO A 145 7.88 4.78 3.02
N CYS A 146 8.23 5.58 2.00
CA CYS A 146 7.59 5.57 0.67
C CYS A 146 8.64 5.37 -0.44
N VAL A 147 8.64 4.18 -1.04
CA VAL A 147 9.63 3.76 -2.05
C VAL A 147 8.93 3.55 -3.39
N VAL A 148 9.49 4.09 -4.47
CA VAL A 148 9.00 3.86 -5.82
C VAL A 148 9.45 2.49 -6.30
N LEU A 149 8.51 1.64 -6.72
CA LEU A 149 8.81 0.30 -7.23
C LEU A 149 8.81 0.24 -8.76
N ASP A 150 7.86 0.95 -9.37
CA ASP A 150 7.70 1.06 -10.81
C ASP A 150 7.55 2.53 -11.19
N ALA A 151 8.09 2.90 -12.34
CA ALA A 151 7.85 4.20 -12.97
C ALA A 151 8.28 4.10 -14.45
N PRO A 152 7.50 4.66 -15.39
CA PRO A 152 7.97 4.93 -16.75
C PRO A 152 9.25 5.76 -16.74
N ALA A 153 10.05 5.68 -17.81
CA ALA A 153 11.39 6.27 -17.84
C ALA A 153 11.41 7.77 -17.48
N GLY A 154 10.50 8.57 -18.05
CA GLY A 154 10.44 10.01 -17.79
C GLY A 154 10.05 10.33 -16.35
N ALA A 155 9.05 9.63 -15.78
CA ALA A 155 8.72 9.76 -14.36
C ALA A 155 9.88 9.32 -13.46
N ARG A 156 10.58 8.23 -13.81
CA ARG A 156 11.65 7.68 -12.99
C ARG A 156 12.83 8.63 -12.87
N GLU A 157 13.16 9.37 -13.93
CA GLU A 157 14.20 10.40 -13.93
C GLU A 157 13.83 11.60 -13.05
N ALA A 158 12.53 11.91 -12.94
CA ALA A 158 12.02 13.05 -12.18
C ALA A 158 11.77 12.76 -10.69
N VAL A 159 11.90 11.50 -10.25
CA VAL A 159 11.52 11.06 -8.90
C VAL A 159 12.73 10.46 -8.17
N ASP A 160 12.96 10.92 -6.94
CA ASP A 160 13.81 10.17 -6.01
C ASP A 160 13.10 8.85 -5.63
N VAL A 161 13.65 7.72 -6.08
CA VAL A 161 13.09 6.39 -5.88
C VAL A 161 13.02 5.99 -4.41
N TRP A 162 14.03 6.35 -3.62
CA TRP A 162 14.20 5.84 -2.25
C TRP A 162 13.58 6.76 -1.21
N GLY A 163 13.60 8.07 -1.46
CA GLY A 163 13.31 9.07 -0.44
C GLY A 163 14.54 9.36 0.41
N GLU A 164 14.41 10.35 1.29
CA GLU A 164 15.48 10.73 2.20
C GLU A 164 15.67 9.63 3.26
N PRO A 165 16.84 8.95 3.30
CA PRO A 165 17.09 7.93 4.30
C PRO A 165 17.38 8.56 5.66
N ASP A 166 17.02 7.85 6.73
CA ASP A 166 17.47 8.22 8.08
C ASP A 166 19.02 8.33 8.11
N PRO A 167 19.59 9.43 8.63
CA PRO A 167 21.04 9.62 8.61
C PRO A 167 21.83 8.53 9.33
N ALA A 168 21.32 7.99 10.43
CA ALA A 168 21.99 6.93 11.18
C ALA A 168 21.92 5.59 10.41
N ALA A 169 20.78 5.28 9.81
CA ALA A 169 20.62 4.12 8.93
C ALA A 169 21.54 4.21 7.71
N LEU A 170 21.71 5.39 7.10
CA LEU A 170 22.60 5.59 5.96
C LEU A 170 24.07 5.30 6.30
N VAL A 171 24.52 5.65 7.51
CA VAL A 171 25.87 5.28 8.00
C VAL A 171 26.04 3.77 8.08
N LEU A 172 25.03 3.05 8.57
CA LEU A 172 25.06 1.59 8.64
C LEU A 172 25.05 0.97 7.23
N MET A 173 24.20 1.45 6.32
CA MET A 173 24.15 0.98 4.93
C MET A 173 25.48 1.16 4.21
N ARG A 174 26.15 2.30 4.42
CA ARG A 174 27.48 2.57 3.85
C ARG A 174 28.52 1.56 4.32
N ARG A 175 28.58 1.27 5.63
CA ARG A 175 29.50 0.27 6.19
C ARG A 175 29.24 -1.13 5.64
N VAL A 176 27.96 -1.49 5.47
CA VAL A 176 27.59 -2.77 4.84
C VAL A 176 28.09 -2.80 3.39
N LYS A 177 27.84 -1.75 2.61
CA LYS A 177 28.35 -1.68 1.22
C LYS A 177 29.87 -1.76 1.17
N GLU A 178 30.60 -0.98 1.98
CA GLU A 178 32.06 -1.01 2.02
C GLU A 178 32.61 -2.40 2.39
N ARG A 179 31.91 -3.15 3.24
CA ARG A 179 32.32 -4.50 3.65
C ARG A 179 32.17 -5.54 2.53
N PHE A 180 31.11 -5.44 1.74
CA PHE A 180 30.76 -6.43 0.71
C PHE A 180 31.14 -6.02 -0.72
N ASP A 181 31.36 -4.73 -0.97
CA ASP A 181 31.71 -4.11 -2.25
C ASP A 181 32.77 -3.02 -2.04
N ALA A 182 33.91 -3.39 -1.45
CA ALA A 182 34.99 -2.46 -1.14
C ALA A 182 35.55 -1.74 -2.38
N ALA A 183 35.42 -2.35 -3.57
CA ALA A 183 35.83 -1.75 -4.84
C ALA A 183 34.77 -0.83 -5.46
N GLY A 184 33.54 -0.80 -4.92
CA GLY A 184 32.44 0.05 -5.41
C GLY A 184 31.95 -0.29 -6.81
N VAL A 185 32.08 -1.56 -7.23
CA VAL A 185 31.76 -1.98 -8.60
C VAL A 185 30.30 -2.39 -8.77
N CYS A 186 29.62 -2.75 -7.68
CA CYS A 186 28.24 -3.19 -7.74
C CYS A 186 27.28 -2.00 -7.65
N ALA A 187 26.63 -1.68 -8.78
CA ALA A 187 25.52 -0.71 -8.86
C ALA A 187 25.84 0.66 -8.21
N PRO A 188 26.92 1.34 -8.63
CA PRO A 188 27.38 2.57 -7.99
C PRO A 188 26.34 3.69 -8.09
N GLY A 189 25.99 4.30 -6.96
CA GLY A 189 25.14 5.50 -6.90
C GLY A 189 23.65 5.25 -7.11
N LEU A 190 23.23 3.98 -7.18
CA LEU A 190 21.84 3.61 -7.47
C LEU A 190 20.98 3.42 -6.22
N PHE A 191 21.58 3.31 -5.03
CA PHE A 191 20.86 3.10 -3.79
C PHE A 191 20.66 4.39 -2.97
N ALA A 192 19.94 4.30 -1.86
CA ALA A 192 19.62 5.43 -0.99
C ALA A 192 20.86 6.25 -0.62
N GLY A 193 20.78 7.57 -0.71
CA GLY A 193 21.90 8.48 -0.43
C GLY A 193 23.06 8.39 -1.43
N GLY A 194 22.83 7.83 -2.63
CA GLY A 194 23.86 7.69 -3.67
C GLY A 194 24.91 6.63 -3.35
N LEU A 195 24.51 5.59 -2.59
CA LEU A 195 25.33 4.40 -2.34
C LEU A 195 25.44 3.52 -3.59
#